data_AF-A0A452Z3F5-F1
#
_entry.id   AF-A0A452Z3F5-F1
#
_cell.length_a   1.000
_cell.length_b   1.000
_cell.length_c   1.000
_cell.angle_alpha   90.00
_cell.angle_beta   90.00
_cell.angle_gamma   90.00
#
_symmetry.space_group_name_H-M   'P 1'
#
loop_
_entity.id
_entity.type
_entity.pdbx_description
1 polymer ?
#
loop_
_entity_poly.entity_id
_entity_poly.type
_entity_poly.pdbx_seq_one_letter_code
_entity_poly.pdbx_strand_id
1 'polypeptide(L)'
;NSWTDAGHAVNQLYDLLYMMGRDDIAVGVGGEGGISNDGRIYPHVGGYFPIIDQGMSTIGECRYRQSIPQGSGGRLDINANYGVRREILPQGNRSYSPIQQPTTQQVMIDTISAGPTNVFLVGTHTNFALFLMSNPHLKKNVKHIYIMGGGVRSQNPTGCCPKNDTSCVPRQCGDHGNMFTTYTKNPYAEFNIYGDPFGAYQVFHSGIPITLVPLDATNTIPITESFFKAFEEQQSTYEAQYSFQSLKIARDTWFDDQFYT
;
A
#
# COMPACT_ATOMS: atom_id res chain seq x y z
N ASN A 1 -2.20 6.48 -1.95
CA ASN A 1 -1.84 5.47 -0.93
C ASN A 1 -0.86 6.11 0.03
N SER A 2 -1.14 5.99 1.31
CA SER A 2 -0.57 6.68 2.48
C SER A 2 0.95 6.72 2.67
N TRP A 3 1.74 6.29 1.69
CA TRP A 3 3.17 6.00 1.81
C TRP A 3 4.03 6.84 0.86
N THR A 4 3.49 7.28 -0.27
CA THR A 4 4.23 8.06 -1.28
C THR A 4 3.24 8.88 -2.11
N ASP A 5 3.72 9.98 -2.69
CA ASP A 5 2.96 10.78 -3.63
C ASP A 5 2.75 10.03 -4.95
N ALA A 6 1.66 10.33 -5.64
CA ALA A 6 1.35 9.60 -6.87
C ALA A 6 2.36 9.89 -7.99
N GLY A 7 2.97 11.07 -8.03
CA GLY A 7 3.98 11.38 -9.04
C GLY A 7 5.23 10.54 -8.89
N HIS A 8 5.78 10.44 -7.68
CA HIS A 8 6.89 9.52 -7.41
C HIS A 8 6.48 8.06 -7.60
N ALA A 9 5.34 7.63 -7.06
CA ALA A 9 4.86 6.26 -7.16
C ALA A 9 4.67 5.78 -8.60
N VAL A 10 4.03 6.59 -9.45
CA VAL A 10 3.82 6.25 -10.87
C VAL A 10 5.13 6.17 -11.61
N ASN A 11 6.01 7.14 -11.40
CA ASN A 11 7.32 7.12 -12.05
C ASN A 11 8.15 5.91 -11.58
N GLN A 12 8.10 5.55 -10.30
CA GLN A 12 8.75 4.35 -9.78
C GLN A 12 8.21 3.09 -10.44
N LEU A 13 6.88 2.99 -10.62
CA LEU A 13 6.27 1.88 -11.35
C LEU A 13 6.71 1.84 -12.82
N TYR A 14 6.81 2.98 -13.50
CA TYR A 14 7.32 3.03 -14.87
C TYR A 14 8.76 2.56 -14.96
N ASP A 15 9.63 2.98 -14.05
CA ASP A 15 11.03 2.56 -14.07
C ASP A 15 11.18 1.05 -13.75
N LEU A 16 10.34 0.51 -12.86
CA LEU A 16 10.25 -0.94 -12.61
C LEU A 16 9.77 -1.71 -13.84
N LEU A 17 8.73 -1.21 -14.51
CA LEU A 17 8.23 -1.83 -15.74
C LEU A 17 9.25 -1.76 -16.86
N TYR A 18 9.97 -0.65 -16.98
CA TYR A 18 11.05 -0.50 -17.95
C TYR A 18 12.18 -1.50 -17.69
N MET A 19 12.63 -1.62 -16.43
CA MET A 19 13.60 -2.62 -16.00
C MET A 19 13.16 -4.05 -16.39
N MET A 20 11.88 -4.36 -16.25
CA MET A 20 11.31 -5.67 -16.60
C MET A 20 10.98 -5.86 -18.09
N GLY A 21 11.20 -4.83 -18.93
CA GLY A 21 10.80 -4.86 -20.35
C GLY A 21 9.28 -4.92 -20.57
N ARG A 22 8.50 -4.35 -19.65
CA ARG A 22 7.02 -4.40 -19.59
C ARG A 22 6.35 -3.04 -19.69
N ASP A 23 6.88 -2.17 -20.54
CA ASP A 23 6.29 -0.86 -20.83
C ASP A 23 4.88 -0.94 -21.45
N ASP A 24 4.45 -2.13 -21.90
CA ASP A 24 3.09 -2.43 -22.35
C ASP A 24 2.04 -2.37 -21.24
N ILE A 25 2.44 -2.50 -19.96
CA ILE A 25 1.50 -2.50 -18.84
C ILE A 25 1.01 -1.09 -18.55
N ALA A 26 -0.33 -0.91 -18.59
CA ALA A 26 -0.98 0.34 -18.22
C ALA A 26 -0.87 0.61 -16.71
N VAL A 27 -0.58 1.86 -16.35
CA VAL A 27 -0.52 2.32 -14.96
C VAL A 27 -1.56 3.41 -14.78
N GLY A 28 -2.42 3.25 -13.78
CA GLY A 28 -3.44 4.23 -13.45
C GLY A 28 -3.10 4.98 -12.16
N VAL A 29 -3.57 6.21 -12.02
CA VAL A 29 -3.52 6.95 -10.75
C VAL A 29 -4.87 6.95 -10.08
N GLY A 30 -4.87 6.53 -8.82
CA GLY A 30 -6.06 6.43 -7.99
C GLY A 30 -6.26 7.67 -7.14
N GLY A 31 -7.44 7.79 -6.53
CA GLY A 31 -7.79 8.95 -5.73
C GLY A 31 -8.91 8.68 -4.75
N GLU A 32 -9.26 9.71 -3.97
CA GLU A 32 -10.48 9.79 -3.17
C GLU A 32 -11.46 10.81 -3.77
N GLY A 33 -12.57 11.08 -3.07
CA GLY A 33 -13.59 12.03 -3.50
C GLY A 33 -14.60 11.42 -4.49
N GLY A 34 -14.58 10.10 -4.66
CA GLY A 34 -15.51 9.37 -5.52
C GLY A 34 -16.93 9.30 -4.98
N ILE A 35 -17.17 9.76 -3.75
CA ILE A 35 -18.49 9.81 -3.13
C ILE A 35 -18.65 11.21 -2.55
N SER A 36 -19.61 11.99 -3.04
CA SER A 36 -19.92 13.31 -2.45
C SER A 36 -20.71 13.19 -1.16
N ASN A 37 -20.84 14.30 -0.44
CA ASN A 37 -21.57 14.38 0.83
C ASN A 37 -23.06 13.99 0.71
N ASP A 38 -23.64 14.09 -0.48
CA ASP A 38 -25.01 13.66 -0.81
C ASP A 38 -25.11 12.17 -1.23
N GLY A 39 -23.99 11.45 -1.23
CA GLY A 39 -23.92 10.03 -1.58
C GLY A 39 -23.79 9.73 -3.08
N ARG A 40 -23.65 10.74 -3.94
CA ARG A 40 -23.42 10.51 -5.38
C ARG A 40 -22.03 9.94 -5.63
N ILE A 41 -21.98 8.88 -6.43
CA ILE A 41 -20.75 8.19 -6.81
C ILE A 41 -20.22 8.76 -8.14
N TYR A 42 -18.94 9.16 -8.15
CA TYR A 42 -18.22 9.60 -9.34
C TYR A 42 -17.31 8.46 -9.86
N PRO A 43 -17.46 8.06 -11.13
CA PRO A 43 -16.79 6.88 -11.67
C PRO A 43 -15.29 7.10 -11.96
N HIS A 44 -14.82 8.35 -12.01
CA HIS A 44 -13.43 8.68 -12.28
C HIS A 44 -12.85 9.50 -11.12
N VAL A 45 -11.99 8.87 -10.32
CA VAL A 45 -11.27 9.51 -9.21
C VAL A 45 -9.76 9.42 -9.42
N GLY A 46 -9.05 10.47 -9.01
CA GLY A 46 -7.57 10.46 -8.97
C GLY A 46 -6.85 10.88 -10.25
N GLY A 47 -7.52 11.59 -11.18
CA GLY A 47 -6.97 11.86 -12.51
C GLY A 47 -6.25 13.19 -12.76
N TYR A 48 -6.25 14.14 -11.83
CA TYR A 48 -5.71 15.49 -12.13
C TYR A 48 -4.83 16.08 -11.03
N PHE A 49 -5.06 15.70 -9.77
CA PHE A 49 -4.21 16.05 -8.65
C PHE A 49 -4.09 14.84 -7.71
N PRO A 50 -2.88 14.33 -7.43
CA PRO A 50 -2.66 13.34 -6.39
C PRO A 50 -3.28 13.80 -5.08
N ILE A 51 -3.76 12.87 -4.26
CA ILE A 51 -4.38 13.16 -2.96
C ILE A 51 -3.52 14.08 -2.08
N ILE A 52 -2.19 13.96 -2.17
CA ILE A 52 -1.26 14.75 -1.36
C ILE A 52 -1.11 16.21 -1.83
N ASP A 53 -1.54 16.51 -3.06
CA ASP A 53 -1.41 17.80 -3.73
C ASP A 53 -2.72 18.62 -3.70
N GLN A 54 -3.79 18.09 -3.09
CA GLN A 54 -5.13 18.70 -3.06
C GLN A 54 -5.33 19.80 -1.98
N GLY A 55 -4.28 20.24 -1.26
CA GLY A 55 -4.30 21.49 -0.46
C GLY A 55 -3.89 21.39 1.02
N MET A 56 -3.93 22.54 1.73
CA MET A 56 -3.51 22.72 3.14
C MET A 56 -4.67 23.13 4.07
N SER A 57 -5.83 22.48 3.96
CA SER A 57 -6.99 22.74 4.83
C SER A 57 -6.93 21.88 6.10
N THR A 58 -7.29 22.45 7.26
CA THR A 58 -7.42 21.73 8.55
C THR A 58 -8.80 21.12 8.76
N ILE A 59 -9.75 21.32 7.84
CA ILE A 59 -11.10 20.75 7.91
C ILE A 59 -11.46 20.20 6.53
N GLY A 60 -11.37 18.87 6.38
CA GLY A 60 -11.57 18.19 5.10
C GLY A 60 -10.42 18.44 4.11
N GLU A 61 -9.85 17.35 3.59
CA GLU A 61 -8.81 17.32 2.54
C GLU A 61 -7.35 17.60 2.97
N CYS A 62 -6.71 16.56 3.51
CA CYS A 62 -5.33 16.10 3.23
C CYS A 62 -5.06 14.78 3.99
N ARG A 63 -6.07 13.90 4.06
CA ARG A 63 -6.10 12.73 4.97
C ARG A 63 -4.85 11.86 4.84
N TYR A 64 -4.31 11.74 3.62
CA TYR A 64 -3.18 10.87 3.34
C TYR A 64 -1.81 11.51 3.51
N ARG A 65 -1.68 12.83 3.33
CA ARG A 65 -0.41 13.53 3.63
C ARG A 65 -0.09 13.48 5.12
N GLN A 66 -1.13 13.44 5.95
CA GLN A 66 -0.99 13.24 7.41
C GLN A 66 -0.68 11.78 7.78
N SER A 67 -0.98 10.81 6.91
CA SER A 67 -0.70 9.39 7.16
C SER A 67 0.67 8.92 6.65
N ILE A 68 1.38 9.72 5.84
CA ILE A 68 2.78 9.43 5.47
C ILE A 68 3.64 9.61 6.73
N PRO A 69 4.31 8.55 7.21
CA PRO A 69 5.25 8.67 8.32
C PRO A 69 6.36 9.67 8.01
N GLN A 70 6.94 10.26 9.04
CA GLN A 70 8.11 11.12 8.87
C GLN A 70 9.36 10.25 8.99
N GLY A 71 10.21 10.27 7.95
CA GLY A 71 11.55 9.70 8.01
C GLY A 71 12.51 10.65 8.73
N SER A 72 13.76 10.24 8.87
CA SER A 72 14.81 10.99 9.56
C SER A 72 15.05 12.39 8.96
N GLY A 73 15.00 12.55 7.63
CA GLY A 73 15.03 13.82 6.90
C GLY A 73 13.63 14.42 6.65
N GLY A 74 12.61 13.92 7.33
CA GLY A 74 11.22 14.38 7.20
C GLY A 74 10.42 13.60 6.15
N ARG A 75 9.37 14.24 5.61
CA ARG A 75 8.44 13.58 4.69
C ARG A 75 9.06 13.26 3.33
N LEU A 76 10.03 14.06 2.88
CA LEU A 76 10.61 13.92 1.55
C LEU A 76 11.32 12.56 1.39
N ASP A 77 12.02 12.11 2.43
CA ASP A 77 12.72 10.82 2.45
C ASP A 77 11.77 9.66 2.17
N ILE A 78 10.71 9.53 2.96
CA ILE A 78 9.70 8.48 2.78
C ILE A 78 9.04 8.64 1.42
N ASN A 79 8.68 9.88 1.05
CA ASN A 79 7.98 10.16 -0.19
C ASN A 79 8.78 9.77 -1.45
N ALA A 80 10.11 9.92 -1.41
CA ALA A 80 11.03 9.62 -2.49
C ALA A 80 11.72 8.24 -2.36
N ASN A 81 11.29 7.40 -1.40
CA ASN A 81 11.97 6.15 -1.02
C ASN A 81 13.48 6.34 -0.81
N TYR A 82 13.85 7.39 -0.08
CA TYR A 82 15.24 7.79 0.19
C TYR A 82 16.10 7.95 -1.08
N GLY A 83 15.47 8.29 -2.21
CA GLY A 83 16.15 8.52 -3.49
C GLY A 83 16.48 7.25 -4.28
N VAL A 84 16.24 6.05 -3.74
CA VAL A 84 16.67 4.78 -4.34
C VAL A 84 16.12 4.53 -5.73
N ARG A 85 14.93 5.07 -6.04
CA ARG A 85 14.38 5.04 -7.40
C ARG A 85 15.36 5.64 -8.42
N ARG A 86 15.90 6.83 -8.16
CA ARG A 86 16.77 7.53 -9.11
C ARG A 86 18.19 6.97 -9.12
N GLU A 87 18.61 6.38 -8.02
CA GLU A 87 19.93 5.75 -7.88
C GLU A 87 20.00 4.40 -8.60
N ILE A 88 18.96 3.56 -8.45
CA ILE A 88 19.00 2.14 -8.83
C ILE A 88 18.01 1.77 -9.92
N LEU A 89 17.01 2.55 -10.31
CA LEU A 89 16.11 2.11 -11.40
C LEU A 89 16.44 2.79 -12.74
N PRO A 90 16.51 2.02 -13.84
CA PRO A 90 16.71 2.57 -15.17
C PRO A 90 15.47 3.39 -15.54
N GLN A 91 15.71 4.55 -16.13
CA GLN A 91 14.66 5.50 -16.46
C GLN A 91 14.22 5.25 -17.91
N GLY A 92 12.96 4.84 -18.06
CA GLY A 92 12.35 4.66 -19.37
C GLY A 92 11.89 5.97 -20.00
N ASN A 93 11.19 5.87 -21.13
CA ASN A 93 10.60 7.03 -21.81
C ASN A 93 9.28 7.49 -21.16
N ARG A 94 8.65 6.63 -20.35
CA ARG A 94 7.39 6.92 -19.67
C ARG A 94 7.66 7.76 -18.43
N SER A 95 6.81 8.77 -18.22
CA SER A 95 6.85 9.60 -17.02
C SER A 95 5.45 10.03 -16.62
N TYR A 96 5.27 10.29 -15.33
CA TYR A 96 4.03 10.81 -14.78
C TYR A 96 3.75 12.20 -15.32
N SER A 97 2.54 12.39 -15.85
CA SER A 97 2.03 13.67 -16.34
C SER A 97 0.64 13.89 -15.75
N PRO A 98 0.45 14.86 -14.82
CA PRO A 98 -0.81 15.02 -14.08
C PRO A 98 -2.07 15.08 -14.95
N ILE A 99 -2.00 15.65 -16.15
CA ILE A 99 -3.17 15.86 -17.03
C ILE A 99 -3.37 14.67 -17.99
N GLN A 100 -2.31 13.91 -18.27
CA GLN A 100 -2.32 12.85 -19.29
C GLN A 100 -2.36 11.45 -18.68
N GLN A 101 -2.10 11.33 -17.38
CA GLN A 101 -2.04 10.05 -16.71
C GLN A 101 -3.43 9.40 -16.64
N PRO A 102 -3.59 8.14 -17.11
CA PRO A 102 -4.84 7.42 -16.95
C PRO A 102 -5.27 7.31 -15.49
N THR A 103 -6.58 7.37 -15.23
CA THR A 103 -7.11 7.06 -13.89
C THR A 103 -7.04 5.56 -13.63
N THR A 104 -6.91 5.16 -12.37
CA THR A 104 -7.01 3.74 -11.98
C THR A 104 -8.37 3.15 -12.38
N GLN A 105 -9.43 3.96 -12.35
CA GLN A 105 -10.77 3.56 -12.79
C GLN A 105 -10.80 3.18 -14.26
N GLN A 106 -10.19 4.00 -15.13
CA GLN A 106 -10.07 3.71 -16.56
C GLN A 106 -9.31 2.41 -16.80
N VAL A 107 -8.13 2.26 -16.17
CA VAL A 107 -7.30 1.06 -16.32
C VAL A 107 -8.04 -0.22 -15.86
N MET A 108 -8.78 -0.15 -14.76
CA MET A 108 -9.58 -1.28 -14.27
C MET A 108 -10.73 -1.61 -15.22
N ILE A 109 -11.45 -0.62 -15.74
CA ILE A 109 -12.54 -0.83 -16.70
C ILE A 109 -11.99 -1.51 -17.96
N ASP A 110 -10.92 -0.98 -18.56
CA ASP A 110 -10.34 -1.53 -19.78
C ASP A 110 -9.84 -2.97 -19.56
N THR A 111 -9.14 -3.21 -18.45
CA THR A 111 -8.58 -4.54 -18.14
C THR A 111 -9.67 -5.57 -17.84
N ILE A 112 -10.63 -5.22 -16.96
CA ILE A 112 -11.65 -6.18 -16.49
C ILE A 112 -12.73 -6.40 -17.55
N SER A 113 -13.01 -5.42 -18.41
CA SER A 113 -13.92 -5.62 -19.55
C SER A 113 -13.32 -6.52 -20.63
N ALA A 114 -11.99 -6.52 -20.81
CA ALA A 114 -11.31 -7.34 -21.81
C ALA A 114 -11.35 -8.85 -21.50
N GLY A 115 -11.49 -9.23 -20.23
CA GLY A 115 -11.65 -10.64 -19.89
C GLY A 115 -11.56 -10.97 -18.40
N PRO A 116 -11.61 -12.28 -18.08
CA PRO A 116 -11.56 -12.73 -16.71
C PRO A 116 -10.24 -12.36 -16.01
N THR A 117 -10.34 -11.65 -14.88
CA THR A 117 -9.21 -10.99 -14.22
C THR A 117 -9.10 -11.39 -12.75
N ASN A 118 -7.87 -11.62 -12.27
CA ASN A 118 -7.56 -11.73 -10.85
C ASN A 118 -7.08 -10.37 -10.33
N VAL A 119 -7.57 -9.95 -9.17
CA VAL A 119 -7.26 -8.63 -8.59
C VAL A 119 -6.41 -8.81 -7.34
N PHE A 120 -5.29 -8.10 -7.27
CA PHE A 120 -4.43 -8.05 -6.09
C PHE A 120 -4.56 -6.67 -5.45
N LEU A 121 -5.00 -6.64 -4.19
CA LEU A 121 -5.16 -5.42 -3.40
C LEU A 121 -4.09 -5.42 -2.30
N VAL A 122 -3.03 -4.66 -2.52
CA VAL A 122 -1.87 -4.53 -1.60
C VAL A 122 -1.82 -3.15 -0.95
N GLY A 123 -2.99 -2.52 -0.81
CA GLY A 123 -3.17 -1.20 -0.25
C GLY A 123 -4.64 -0.95 0.04
N THR A 124 -4.98 0.28 0.40
CA THR A 124 -6.37 0.67 0.70
C THR A 124 -7.32 0.38 -0.46
N HIS A 125 -8.51 -0.13 -0.14
CA HIS A 125 -9.47 -0.69 -1.10
C HIS A 125 -10.33 0.35 -1.86
N THR A 126 -10.16 1.64 -1.61
CA THR A 126 -11.01 2.73 -2.13
C THR A 126 -11.25 2.64 -3.63
N ASN A 127 -10.20 2.52 -4.42
CA ASN A 127 -10.33 2.52 -5.89
C ASN A 127 -11.15 1.32 -6.38
N PHE A 128 -10.90 0.13 -5.83
CA PHE A 128 -11.61 -1.08 -6.27
C PHE A 128 -13.05 -1.10 -5.75
N ALA A 129 -13.31 -0.57 -4.56
CA ALA A 129 -14.68 -0.37 -4.06
C ALA A 129 -15.49 0.54 -4.98
N LEU A 130 -14.92 1.70 -5.37
CA LEU A 130 -15.55 2.62 -6.32
C LEU A 130 -15.81 1.96 -7.67
N PHE A 131 -14.88 1.13 -8.15
CA PHE A 131 -15.07 0.35 -9.37
C PHE A 131 -16.26 -0.59 -9.26
N LEU A 132 -16.35 -1.39 -8.18
CA LEU A 132 -17.45 -2.32 -7.96
C LEU A 132 -18.80 -1.61 -7.86
N MET A 133 -18.84 -0.47 -7.17
CA MET A 133 -20.06 0.32 -6.99
C MET A 133 -20.51 0.99 -8.30
N SER A 134 -19.57 1.48 -9.12
CA SER A 134 -19.88 2.17 -10.37
C SER A 134 -20.09 1.21 -11.55
N ASN A 135 -19.47 0.02 -11.53
CA ASN A 135 -19.47 -0.95 -12.61
C ASN A 135 -19.93 -2.35 -12.16
N PRO A 136 -21.13 -2.49 -11.55
CA PRO A 136 -21.58 -3.76 -10.98
C PRO A 136 -21.70 -4.88 -12.02
N HIS A 137 -21.91 -4.53 -13.30
CA HIS A 137 -21.99 -5.48 -14.41
C HIS A 137 -20.64 -6.10 -14.80
N LEU A 138 -19.51 -5.45 -14.50
CA LEU A 138 -18.15 -5.95 -14.78
C LEU A 138 -17.63 -6.86 -13.67
N LYS A 139 -18.26 -6.85 -12.49
CA LYS A 139 -17.94 -7.73 -11.36
C LYS A 139 -17.82 -9.21 -11.74
N LYS A 140 -18.67 -9.68 -12.66
CA LYS A 140 -18.67 -11.08 -13.15
C LYS A 140 -17.37 -11.50 -13.84
N ASN A 141 -16.58 -10.54 -14.31
CA ASN A 141 -15.28 -10.81 -14.94
C ASN A 141 -14.16 -10.89 -13.89
N VAL A 142 -14.41 -10.53 -12.62
CA VAL A 142 -13.42 -10.69 -11.56
C VAL A 142 -13.51 -12.11 -11.01
N LYS A 143 -12.47 -12.90 -11.26
CA LYS A 143 -12.42 -14.32 -10.86
C LYS A 143 -12.14 -14.48 -9.37
N HIS A 144 -11.16 -13.72 -8.87
CA HIS A 144 -10.66 -13.84 -7.51
C HIS A 144 -10.02 -12.53 -7.07
N ILE A 145 -10.12 -12.21 -5.79
CA ILE A 145 -9.46 -11.06 -5.17
C ILE A 145 -8.48 -11.57 -4.11
N TYR A 146 -7.23 -11.16 -4.20
CA TYR A 146 -6.19 -11.39 -3.20
C TYR A 146 -5.96 -10.11 -2.43
N ILE A 147 -6.11 -10.14 -1.12
CA ILE A 147 -6.05 -8.94 -0.26
C ILE A 147 -4.87 -9.09 0.71
N MET A 148 -3.96 -8.12 0.71
CA MET A 148 -3.02 -7.94 1.80
C MET A 148 -3.56 -6.88 2.76
N GLY A 149 -3.97 -7.32 3.95
CA GLY A 149 -4.54 -6.45 4.97
C GLY A 149 -5.44 -7.19 5.95
N GLY A 150 -5.86 -6.49 7.00
CA GLY A 150 -6.62 -7.05 8.11
C GLY A 150 -5.78 -7.85 9.12
N GLY A 151 -6.37 -8.10 10.28
CA GLY A 151 -5.91 -9.08 11.26
C GLY A 151 -7.15 -9.85 11.76
N VAL A 152 -7.13 -11.19 11.68
CA VAL A 152 -8.28 -12.03 12.03
C VAL A 152 -8.17 -12.54 13.46
N ARG A 153 -6.96 -13.00 13.83
CA ARG A 153 -6.49 -13.56 15.11
C ARG A 153 -4.99 -13.24 15.26
N SER A 154 -4.62 -11.99 14.98
CA SER A 154 -3.23 -11.54 14.83
C SER A 154 -2.47 -11.56 16.16
N GLN A 155 -1.89 -12.69 16.53
CA GLN A 155 -1.06 -12.78 17.74
C GLN A 155 0.28 -12.03 17.54
N ASN A 156 0.77 -11.40 18.61
CA ASN A 156 2.10 -10.80 18.61
C ASN A 156 3.18 -11.90 18.59
N PRO A 157 4.05 -11.97 17.56
CA PRO A 157 5.06 -13.02 17.45
C PRO A 157 6.19 -12.91 18.49
N THR A 158 6.48 -11.72 19.01
CA THR A 158 7.63 -11.50 19.93
C THR A 158 7.26 -11.55 21.42
N GLY A 159 5.97 -11.59 21.74
CA GLY A 159 5.49 -11.54 23.12
C GLY A 159 5.65 -10.15 23.74
N CYS A 160 4.71 -9.75 24.59
CA CYS A 160 4.57 -8.35 24.94
C CYS A 160 5.46 -7.87 26.09
N CYS A 161 5.99 -8.79 26.91
CA CYS A 161 6.96 -8.51 27.96
C CYS A 161 7.88 -9.73 28.13
N PRO A 162 9.20 -9.56 28.27
CA PRO A 162 10.08 -10.62 28.75
C PRO A 162 9.57 -11.13 30.10
N LYS A 163 9.68 -12.44 30.38
CA LYS A 163 9.13 -13.09 31.60
C LYS A 163 9.52 -12.41 32.94
N ASN A 164 10.54 -11.55 32.95
CA ASN A 164 11.12 -10.95 34.15
C ASN A 164 11.07 -9.41 34.17
N ASP A 165 10.37 -8.74 33.24
CA ASP A 165 10.27 -7.27 33.25
C ASP A 165 8.93 -6.79 33.85
N THR A 166 8.98 -6.33 35.09
CA THR A 166 7.84 -5.76 35.82
C THR A 166 7.57 -4.29 35.48
N SER A 167 8.46 -3.63 34.73
CA SER A 167 8.29 -2.24 34.27
C SER A 167 7.60 -2.16 32.91
N CYS A 168 7.55 -3.28 32.19
CA CYS A 168 6.82 -3.42 30.94
C CYS A 168 5.33 -3.19 31.16
N VAL A 169 4.83 -2.06 30.64
CA VAL A 169 3.39 -1.77 30.63
C VAL A 169 2.83 -2.42 29.36
N PRO A 170 1.91 -3.40 29.47
CA PRO A 170 1.25 -4.04 28.33
C PRO A 170 0.35 -3.05 27.58
N ARG A 171 0.93 -2.07 26.88
CA ARG A 171 0.18 -1.11 26.05
C ARG A 171 -0.23 -1.73 24.70
N GLN A 172 0.37 -2.86 24.31
CA GLN A 172 0.22 -3.53 23.02
C GLN A 172 0.14 -5.05 23.18
N CYS A 173 -0.90 -5.55 23.87
CA CYS A 173 -1.10 -6.99 24.10
C CYS A 173 -2.39 -7.52 23.46
N GLY A 174 -2.31 -8.67 22.78
CA GLY A 174 -3.46 -9.40 22.21
C GLY A 174 -3.43 -9.51 20.68
N ASP A 175 -4.61 -9.73 20.08
CA ASP A 175 -4.84 -9.84 18.62
C ASP A 175 -4.71 -8.48 17.90
N HIS A 176 -3.58 -7.80 18.05
CA HIS A 176 -3.41 -6.40 17.66
C HIS A 176 -3.18 -6.20 16.15
N GLY A 177 -3.58 -5.01 15.69
CA GLY A 177 -3.29 -4.49 14.36
C GLY A 177 -1.96 -3.73 14.30
N ASN A 178 -1.70 -3.00 13.21
CA ASN A 178 -0.41 -2.36 12.93
C ASN A 178 -0.49 -0.83 12.77
N MET A 179 -1.43 -0.17 13.46
CA MET A 179 -1.53 1.30 13.44
C MET A 179 -0.36 1.96 14.18
N PHE A 180 0.33 2.91 13.55
CA PHE A 180 1.49 3.60 14.17
C PHE A 180 1.11 4.79 15.06
N THR A 181 0.25 5.70 14.59
CA THR A 181 -0.02 6.99 15.27
C THR A 181 -1.33 7.03 16.06
N THR A 182 -2.20 6.04 15.87
CA THR A 182 -3.56 6.00 16.46
C THR A 182 -3.87 4.67 17.15
N TYR A 183 -2.83 3.90 17.52
CA TYR A 183 -2.99 2.57 18.11
C TYR A 183 -3.82 2.57 19.40
N THR A 184 -3.80 3.65 20.19
CA THR A 184 -4.60 3.74 21.42
C THR A 184 -6.11 3.83 21.16
N LYS A 185 -6.51 4.32 19.98
CA LYS A 185 -7.92 4.43 19.58
C LYS A 185 -8.36 3.27 18.69
N ASN A 186 -7.43 2.66 17.95
CA ASN A 186 -7.69 1.57 17.01
C ASN A 186 -6.66 0.44 17.17
N PRO A 187 -6.66 -0.27 18.32
CA PRO A 187 -5.61 -1.24 18.64
C PRO A 187 -5.66 -2.51 17.78
N TYR A 188 -6.80 -2.81 17.17
CA TYR A 188 -7.03 -4.03 16.38
C TYR A 188 -7.03 -3.77 14.86
N ALA A 189 -6.88 -2.52 14.44
CA ALA A 189 -7.02 -2.16 13.04
C ALA A 189 -5.71 -2.41 12.27
N GLU A 190 -5.83 -3.02 11.11
CA GLU A 190 -4.72 -3.08 10.14
C GLU A 190 -4.79 -1.88 9.20
N PHE A 191 -3.63 -1.35 8.81
CA PHE A 191 -3.45 -0.08 8.14
C PHE A 191 -4.18 0.05 6.79
N ASN A 192 -4.12 -0.96 5.92
CA ASN A 192 -4.81 -0.94 4.62
C ASN A 192 -6.33 -0.92 4.79
N ILE A 193 -6.86 -1.70 5.74
CA ILE A 193 -8.29 -1.69 6.07
C ILE A 193 -8.70 -0.39 6.76
N TYR A 194 -7.88 0.11 7.69
CA TYR A 194 -8.13 1.35 8.42
C TYR A 194 -8.14 2.58 7.51
N GLY A 195 -7.33 2.57 6.43
CA GLY A 195 -7.28 3.67 5.47
C GLY A 195 -8.64 3.98 4.84
N ASP A 196 -9.45 2.96 4.57
CA ASP A 196 -10.83 3.09 4.09
C ASP A 196 -11.67 1.86 4.50
N PRO A 197 -12.22 1.86 5.73
CA PRO A 197 -13.01 0.74 6.22
C PRO A 197 -14.29 0.53 5.41
N PHE A 198 -14.84 1.60 4.82
CA PHE A 198 -16.02 1.52 3.96
C PHE A 198 -15.66 0.84 2.63
N GLY A 199 -14.57 1.24 1.98
CA GLY A 199 -14.06 0.58 0.78
C GLY A 199 -13.77 -0.90 1.04
N ALA A 200 -13.13 -1.22 2.18
CA ALA A 200 -12.90 -2.60 2.57
C ALA A 200 -14.20 -3.39 2.78
N TYR A 201 -15.19 -2.79 3.44
CA TYR A 201 -16.52 -3.38 3.59
C TYR A 201 -17.14 -3.72 2.24
N GLN A 202 -17.11 -2.79 1.27
CA GLN A 202 -17.67 -3.02 -0.07
C GLN A 202 -16.96 -4.17 -0.80
N VAL A 203 -15.63 -4.27 -0.70
CA VAL A 203 -14.87 -5.35 -1.32
C VAL A 203 -15.17 -6.70 -0.67
N PHE A 204 -15.18 -6.79 0.67
CA PHE A 204 -15.50 -8.03 1.38
C PHE A 204 -16.92 -8.52 1.12
N HIS A 205 -17.89 -7.61 1.00
CA HIS A 205 -19.28 -7.93 0.71
C HIS A 205 -19.57 -7.99 -0.79
N SER A 206 -18.54 -7.94 -1.63
CA SER A 206 -18.72 -8.09 -3.07
C SER A 206 -19.26 -9.47 -3.41
N GLY A 207 -18.99 -10.54 -2.65
CA GLY A 207 -19.38 -11.90 -3.04
C GLY A 207 -18.56 -12.46 -4.20
N ILE A 208 -17.46 -11.81 -4.59
CA ILE A 208 -16.39 -12.41 -5.38
C ILE A 208 -15.54 -13.27 -4.43
N PRO A 209 -15.00 -14.44 -4.86
CA PRO A 209 -14.05 -15.21 -4.05
C PRO A 209 -12.84 -14.37 -3.62
N ILE A 210 -12.52 -14.42 -2.32
CA ILE A 210 -11.45 -13.65 -1.69
C ILE A 210 -10.46 -14.58 -0.99
N THR A 211 -9.17 -14.34 -1.21
CA THR A 211 -8.09 -14.85 -0.35
C THR A 211 -7.49 -13.68 0.43
N LEU A 212 -7.59 -13.75 1.75
CA LEU A 212 -6.98 -12.79 2.65
C LEU A 212 -5.57 -13.22 3.02
N VAL A 213 -4.62 -12.30 2.97
CA VAL A 213 -3.27 -12.38 3.51
C VAL A 213 -3.18 -11.37 4.66
N PRO A 214 -3.69 -11.74 5.86
CA PRO A 214 -3.74 -10.84 7.00
C PRO A 214 -2.40 -10.80 7.74
N LEU A 215 -2.31 -9.91 8.76
CA LEU A 215 -1.20 -9.85 9.69
C LEU A 215 -0.87 -11.22 10.31
N ASP A 216 -1.88 -12.02 10.62
CA ASP A 216 -1.71 -13.39 11.13
C ASP A 216 -0.82 -14.25 10.25
N ALA A 217 -0.91 -14.09 8.93
CA ALA A 217 -0.13 -14.86 7.98
C ALA A 217 1.25 -14.22 7.79
N THR A 218 1.31 -12.89 7.62
CA THR A 218 2.59 -12.20 7.39
C THR A 218 3.52 -12.25 8.59
N ASN A 219 2.98 -12.26 9.81
CA ASN A 219 3.74 -12.39 11.05
C ASN A 219 4.40 -13.77 11.22
N THR A 220 4.04 -14.78 10.42
CA THR A 220 4.67 -16.11 10.45
C THR A 220 5.93 -16.23 9.61
N ILE A 221 6.25 -15.20 8.82
CA ILE A 221 7.39 -15.20 7.88
C ILE A 221 8.25 -13.95 8.11
N PRO A 222 8.88 -13.81 9.30
CA PRO A 222 9.75 -12.67 9.58
C PRO A 222 11.02 -12.70 8.72
N ILE A 223 11.58 -11.51 8.50
CA ILE A 223 12.88 -11.36 7.83
C ILE A 223 13.98 -11.65 8.86
N THR A 224 14.66 -12.77 8.75
CA THR A 224 15.74 -13.11 9.68
C THR A 224 17.07 -12.43 9.28
N GLU A 225 17.97 -12.25 10.24
CA GLU A 225 19.32 -11.75 9.97
C GLU A 225 20.08 -12.64 8.97
N SER A 226 19.89 -13.97 9.06
CA SER A 226 20.49 -14.92 8.13
C SER A 226 19.96 -14.75 6.71
N PHE A 227 18.66 -14.51 6.54
CA PHE A 227 18.08 -14.21 5.23
C PHE A 227 18.61 -12.89 4.68
N PHE A 228 18.66 -11.85 5.52
CA PHE A 228 19.16 -10.53 5.12
C PHE A 228 20.61 -10.61 4.62
N LYS A 229 21.49 -11.29 5.36
CA LYS A 229 22.90 -11.49 4.96
C LYS A 229 23.02 -12.33 3.69
N ALA A 230 22.26 -13.42 3.58
CA ALA A 230 22.26 -14.23 2.37
C ALA A 230 21.80 -13.44 1.14
N PHE A 231 20.79 -12.57 1.31
CA PHE A 231 20.33 -11.69 0.24
C PHE A 231 21.36 -10.60 -0.06
N GLU A 232 22.07 -10.07 0.94
CA GLU A 232 23.17 -9.11 0.76
C GLU A 232 24.27 -9.71 -0.13
N GLU A 233 24.64 -10.97 0.10
CA GLU A 233 25.69 -11.66 -0.65
C GLU A 233 25.26 -12.09 -2.06
N GLN A 234 23.95 -12.24 -2.32
CA GLN A 234 23.42 -12.83 -3.56
C GLN A 234 22.49 -11.89 -4.33
N GLN A 235 23.08 -10.91 -5.05
CA GLN A 235 22.36 -9.92 -5.85
C GLN A 235 22.84 -9.89 -7.31
N SER A 236 22.82 -11.05 -7.98
CA SER A 236 23.38 -11.20 -9.33
C SER A 236 22.58 -10.53 -10.43
N THR A 237 21.32 -10.16 -10.15
CA THR A 237 20.42 -9.50 -11.09
C THR A 237 20.09 -8.10 -10.62
N TYR A 238 19.78 -7.21 -11.56
CA TYR A 238 19.45 -5.82 -11.26
C TYR A 238 18.17 -5.71 -10.39
N GLU A 239 17.21 -6.59 -10.61
CA GLU A 239 15.99 -6.73 -9.82
C GLU A 239 16.27 -7.12 -8.36
N ALA A 240 17.23 -8.03 -8.17
CA ALA A 240 17.68 -8.45 -6.84
C ALA A 240 18.39 -7.31 -6.11
N GLN A 241 19.22 -6.52 -6.80
CA GLN A 241 19.88 -5.34 -6.24
C GLN A 241 18.87 -4.29 -5.78
N TYR A 242 17.89 -3.98 -6.63
CA TYR A 242 16.82 -3.06 -6.29
C TYR A 242 15.98 -3.56 -5.09
N SER A 243 15.64 -4.84 -5.09
CA SER A 243 14.84 -5.47 -4.02
C SER A 243 15.60 -5.46 -2.69
N PHE A 244 16.88 -5.82 -2.70
CA PHE A 244 17.73 -5.77 -1.52
C PHE A 244 17.90 -4.34 -1.00
N GLN A 245 18.17 -3.36 -1.87
CA GLN A 245 18.29 -1.98 -1.43
C GLN A 245 16.99 -1.48 -0.79
N SER A 246 15.83 -1.82 -1.38
CA SER A 246 14.53 -1.47 -0.81
C SER A 246 14.34 -2.10 0.59
N LEU A 247 14.74 -3.36 0.77
CA LEU A 247 14.72 -4.04 2.07
C LEU A 247 15.71 -3.41 3.07
N LYS A 248 16.91 -3.05 2.60
CA LYS A 248 17.96 -2.43 3.40
C LYS A 248 17.53 -1.06 3.93
N ILE A 249 16.87 -0.23 3.12
CA ILE A 249 16.26 1.01 3.61
C ILE A 249 15.32 0.71 4.77
N ALA A 250 14.39 -0.24 4.59
CA ALA A 250 13.44 -0.59 5.63
C ALA A 250 14.15 -1.01 6.92
N ARG A 251 15.25 -1.78 6.81
CA ARG A 251 16.10 -2.16 7.96
C ARG A 251 16.78 -0.96 8.61
N ASP A 252 17.43 -0.11 7.81
CA ASP A 252 18.23 1.02 8.29
C ASP A 252 17.36 2.14 8.88
N THR A 253 16.08 2.19 8.50
CA THR A 253 15.10 3.19 8.97
C THR A 253 14.07 2.61 9.94
N TRP A 254 14.25 1.35 10.36
CA TRP A 254 13.33 0.71 11.29
C TRP A 254 13.34 1.47 12.63
N PHE A 255 12.18 1.58 13.26
CA PHE A 255 11.99 2.48 14.41
C PHE A 255 12.53 1.91 15.73
N ASP A 256 12.88 0.62 15.75
CA ASP A 256 13.46 -0.08 16.90
C ASP A 256 14.48 -1.14 16.46
N ASP A 257 15.04 -1.88 17.42
CA ASP A 257 16.01 -2.94 17.18
C ASP A 257 15.35 -4.29 16.80
N GLN A 258 14.05 -4.30 16.46
CA GLN A 258 13.27 -5.52 16.19
C GLN A 258 13.10 -5.82 14.69
N PHE A 259 13.93 -5.28 13.80
CA PHE A 259 13.79 -5.57 12.36
C PHE A 259 13.90 -7.07 12.03
N TYR A 260 14.74 -7.81 12.76
CA TYR A 260 15.03 -9.23 12.49
C TYR A 260 14.13 -10.22 13.24
N THR A 261 13.04 -9.77 13.87
CA THR A 261 12.19 -10.61 14.73
C THR A 261 11.01 -11.22 14.01
#